data_AF-A0A0A0ELN7-F1
#
_entry.id   AF-A0A0A0ELN7-F1
#
_cell.length_a   1.000
_cell.length_b   1.000
_cell.length_c   1.000
_cell.angle_alpha   90.00
_cell.angle_beta   90.00
_cell.angle_gamma   90.00
#
_symmetry.space_group_name_H-M   'P 1'
#
loop_
_entity.id
_entity.type
_entity.pdbx_description
1 polymer ?
#
loop_
_entity_poly.entity_id
_entity_poly.type
_entity_poly.pdbx_seq_one_letter_code
_entity_poly.pdbx_strand_id
1 'polypeptide(L)'
;MRAALAGAMLAMLGIAGAPAQDRSAAERKLESVKRELDSVAAERRKLEGERGSASRRLREVDEQVGQSARSLRETERRMSGDAAALADLQRQRGELRARVATHKDELAKLVRAAYAQGGAAPLKVMLAQDRVADANRVLTYHRYVQRDRTRRIAVLTQELQALDAVEREVAQRRSSLESARMQQRQQLVKLEQDRRARATLVAELDSRYRDRRSREQALGRDAKGLEQLLGRLRAAAARAETQRKAAAAREARQAR
;
A
#
# COMPACT_ATOMS: atom_id res chain seq x y z
N MET A 1 29.00 18.03 24.74
CA MET A 1 30.23 18.26 25.55
C MET A 1 31.07 19.26 24.77
N ARG A 2 31.16 20.48 25.28
CA ARG A 2 31.71 21.67 24.60
C ARG A 2 33.23 21.67 24.75
N ALA A 3 33.98 21.70 23.65
CA ALA A 3 35.41 21.98 23.67
C ALA A 3 35.62 23.47 23.40
N ALA A 4 36.09 24.16 24.42
CA ALA A 4 36.54 25.54 24.38
C ALA A 4 37.89 25.63 23.64
N LEU A 5 38.07 26.62 22.78
CA LEU A 5 39.39 27.08 22.34
C LEU A 5 39.37 28.60 22.22
N ALA A 6 39.83 29.22 23.31
CA ALA A 6 40.15 30.63 23.41
C ALA A 6 41.68 30.80 23.34
N GLY A 7 42.13 31.88 22.71
CA GLY A 7 43.44 32.49 22.95
C GLY A 7 44.57 32.06 22.01
N ALA A 8 44.79 32.84 20.94
CA ALA A 8 46.10 32.92 20.29
C ALA A 8 46.57 34.37 20.34
N MET A 9 47.36 34.66 21.37
CA MET A 9 48.01 35.93 21.63
C MET A 9 49.18 36.12 20.65
N LEU A 10 49.19 37.27 19.97
CA LEU A 10 50.31 37.73 19.14
C LEU A 10 51.58 37.85 20.00
N ALA A 11 52.65 37.19 19.57
CA ALA A 11 54.01 37.55 19.95
C ALA A 11 54.87 37.59 18.68
N MET A 12 55.21 38.81 18.28
CA MET A 12 56.09 39.18 17.18
C MET A 12 57.47 39.40 17.79
N LEU A 13 58.48 38.56 17.50
CA LEU A 13 59.88 38.87 17.84
C LEU A 13 60.88 38.04 16.99
N GLY A 14 61.81 38.74 16.33
CA GLY A 14 63.18 38.29 16.05
C GLY A 14 63.43 37.40 14.81
N ILE A 15 63.90 38.01 13.71
CA ILE A 15 64.51 37.33 12.56
C ILE A 15 66.03 37.39 12.70
N ALA A 16 66.69 36.24 12.90
CA ALA A 16 68.09 36.01 12.54
C ALA A 16 68.40 34.49 12.48
N GLY A 17 68.63 33.97 11.27
CA GLY A 17 69.47 32.80 10.99
C GLY A 17 69.01 31.39 11.40
N ALA A 18 68.20 30.70 10.56
CA ALA A 18 68.25 29.25 10.32
C ALA A 18 67.30 28.81 9.17
N PRO A 19 67.74 28.66 7.90
CA PRO A 19 66.84 28.46 6.77
C PRO A 19 66.41 27.00 6.50
N ALA A 20 66.85 26.01 7.28
CA ALA A 20 66.56 24.59 7.01
C ALA A 20 65.31 24.05 7.75
N GLN A 21 64.98 24.57 8.94
CA GLN A 21 63.89 24.04 9.76
C GLN A 21 62.48 24.36 9.20
N ASP A 22 62.32 25.50 8.52
CA ASP A 22 61.01 25.97 8.03
C ASP A 22 60.39 25.11 6.91
N ARG A 23 61.22 24.48 6.06
CA ARG A 23 60.72 23.63 4.96
C ARG A 23 60.03 22.38 5.48
N SER A 24 60.68 21.70 6.43
CA SER A 24 60.11 20.51 7.07
C SER A 24 58.82 20.84 7.84
N ALA A 25 58.69 22.06 8.38
CA ALA A 25 57.51 22.49 9.11
C ALA A 25 56.36 22.86 8.17
N ALA A 26 56.64 23.50 7.04
CA ALA A 26 55.65 23.83 6.01
C ALA A 26 55.12 22.57 5.30
N GLU A 27 56.00 21.62 4.97
CA GLU A 27 55.61 20.33 4.38
C GLU A 27 54.74 19.51 5.34
N ARG A 28 55.09 19.47 6.64
CA ARG A 28 54.27 18.81 7.68
C ARG A 28 52.88 19.46 7.83
N LYS A 29 52.79 20.79 7.81
CA LYS A 29 51.51 21.52 7.85
C LYS A 29 50.66 21.24 6.60
N LEU A 30 51.27 21.20 5.43
CA LEU A 30 50.57 20.90 4.18
C LEU A 30 50.01 19.48 4.15
N GLU A 31 50.77 18.51 4.67
CA GLU A 31 50.31 17.14 4.84
C GLU A 31 49.17 17.01 5.86
N SER A 32 49.23 17.74 6.99
CA SER A 32 48.14 17.78 7.97
C SER A 32 46.84 18.30 7.36
N VAL A 33 46.91 19.43 6.63
CA VAL A 33 45.72 20.04 5.99
C VAL A 33 45.11 19.11 4.93
N LYS A 34 45.93 18.38 4.17
CA LYS A 34 45.44 17.37 3.23
C LYS A 34 44.69 16.25 3.93
N ARG A 35 45.25 15.70 5.02
CA ARG A 35 44.60 14.63 5.80
C ARG A 35 43.27 15.08 6.41
N GLU A 36 43.20 16.33 6.88
CA GLU A 36 41.95 16.91 7.38
C GLU A 36 40.91 17.05 6.26
N LEU A 37 41.32 17.51 5.06
CA LEU A 37 40.45 17.56 3.87
C LEU A 37 39.93 16.18 3.47
N ASP A 38 40.79 15.17 3.47
CA ASP A 38 40.39 13.79 3.16
C ASP A 38 39.40 13.23 4.21
N SER A 39 39.61 13.56 5.48
CA SER A 39 38.71 13.20 6.59
C SER A 39 37.34 13.86 6.44
N VAL A 40 37.31 15.16 6.14
CA VAL A 40 36.06 15.90 5.86
C VAL A 40 35.34 15.34 4.64
N ALA A 41 36.07 15.00 3.57
CA ALA A 41 35.50 14.37 2.38
C ALA A 41 34.91 12.98 2.69
N ALA A 42 35.58 12.18 3.51
CA ALA A 42 35.08 10.88 3.96
C ALA A 42 33.81 11.02 4.80
N GLU A 43 33.75 11.97 5.73
CA GLU A 43 32.55 12.21 6.54
C GLU A 43 31.37 12.69 5.69
N ARG A 44 31.60 13.58 4.72
CA ARG A 44 30.56 14.00 3.75
C ARG A 44 30.02 12.83 2.92
N ARG A 45 30.89 11.93 2.43
CA ARG A 45 30.47 10.72 1.70
C ARG A 45 29.63 9.80 2.57
N LYS A 46 30.00 9.63 3.85
CA LYS A 46 29.24 8.85 4.81
C LYS A 46 27.84 9.44 5.02
N LEU A 47 27.74 10.76 5.23
CA LEU A 47 26.45 11.45 5.38
C LEU A 47 25.54 11.27 4.16
N GLU A 48 26.08 11.38 2.95
CA GLU A 48 25.31 11.15 1.72
C GLU A 48 24.84 9.69 1.58
N GLY A 49 25.69 8.72 1.95
CA GLY A 49 25.29 7.31 2.00
C GLY A 49 24.14 7.03 2.97
N GLU A 50 24.20 7.63 4.16
CA GLU A 50 23.14 7.55 5.17
C GLU A 50 21.85 8.27 4.75
N ARG A 51 21.96 9.32 3.93
CA ARG A 51 20.82 10.02 3.32
C ARG A 51 20.13 9.16 2.29
N GLY A 52 20.91 8.51 1.41
CA GLY A 52 20.41 7.57 0.42
C GLY A 52 19.70 6.37 1.06
N SER A 53 20.24 5.82 2.13
CA SER A 53 19.60 4.71 2.86
C SER A 53 18.30 5.13 3.54
N ALA A 54 18.25 6.31 4.14
CA ALA A 54 17.03 6.89 4.69
C ALA A 54 15.93 7.07 3.64
N SER A 55 16.28 7.61 2.47
CA SER A 55 15.32 7.79 1.37
C SER A 55 14.77 6.46 0.85
N ARG A 56 15.60 5.41 0.78
CA ARG A 56 15.15 4.07 0.38
C ARG A 56 14.18 3.48 1.40
N ARG A 57 14.51 3.54 2.69
CA ARG A 57 13.62 3.07 3.77
C ARG A 57 12.28 3.79 3.78
N LEU A 58 12.27 5.11 3.59
CA LEU A 58 11.03 5.87 3.51
C LEU A 58 10.17 5.40 2.32
N ARG A 59 10.79 5.21 1.16
CA ARG A 59 10.11 4.70 -0.04
C ARG A 59 9.52 3.31 0.16
N GLU A 60 10.25 2.40 0.81
CA GLU A 60 9.77 1.05 1.13
C GLU A 60 8.51 1.09 2.01
N VAL A 61 8.51 1.93 3.07
CA VAL A 61 7.34 2.07 3.95
C VAL A 61 6.17 2.77 3.24
N ASP A 62 6.44 3.80 2.43
CA ASP A 62 5.41 4.45 1.60
C ASP A 62 4.76 3.46 0.63
N GLU A 63 5.56 2.57 0.04
CA GLU A 63 5.08 1.52 -0.85
C GLU A 63 4.21 0.51 -0.11
N GLN A 64 4.63 0.07 1.09
CA GLN A 64 3.83 -0.82 1.95
C GLN A 64 2.48 -0.21 2.30
N VAL A 65 2.44 1.05 2.75
CA VAL A 65 1.19 1.78 3.02
C VAL A 65 0.32 1.85 1.76
N GLY A 66 0.94 2.13 0.61
CA GLY A 66 0.27 2.17 -0.69
C GLY A 66 -0.35 0.82 -1.08
N GLN A 67 0.38 -0.28 -0.89
CA GLN A 67 -0.08 -1.64 -1.14
C GLN A 67 -1.24 -2.01 -0.22
N SER A 68 -1.11 -1.79 1.09
CA SER A 68 -2.16 -2.05 2.08
C SER A 68 -3.44 -1.23 1.77
N ALA A 69 -3.30 0.04 1.41
CA ALA A 69 -4.44 0.88 1.04
C ALA A 69 -5.11 0.45 -0.28
N ARG A 70 -4.34 -0.01 -1.27
CA ARG A 70 -4.90 -0.55 -2.53
C ARG A 70 -5.67 -1.84 -2.28
N SER A 71 -5.10 -2.76 -1.50
CA SER A 71 -5.74 -4.02 -1.14
C SER A 71 -7.07 -3.78 -0.39
N LEU A 72 -7.08 -2.87 0.57
CA LEU A 72 -8.30 -2.51 1.30
C LEU A 72 -9.40 -1.98 0.35
N ARG A 73 -9.06 -1.04 -0.54
CA ARG A 73 -10.01 -0.49 -1.51
C ARG A 73 -10.56 -1.55 -2.47
N GLU A 74 -9.73 -2.50 -2.87
CA GLU A 74 -10.17 -3.61 -3.72
C GLU A 74 -11.15 -4.52 -2.98
N THR A 75 -10.87 -4.88 -1.74
CA THR A 75 -11.79 -5.64 -0.87
C THR A 75 -13.11 -4.90 -0.71
N GLU A 76 -13.09 -3.59 -0.43
CA GLU A 76 -14.29 -2.77 -0.27
C GLU A 76 -15.15 -2.71 -1.54
N ARG A 77 -14.51 -2.59 -2.72
CA ARG A 77 -15.22 -2.64 -4.01
C ARG A 77 -15.90 -3.99 -4.24
N ARG A 78 -15.19 -5.09 -3.98
CA ARG A 78 -15.76 -6.45 -4.09
C ARG A 78 -16.93 -6.62 -3.13
N MET A 79 -16.78 -6.21 -1.87
CA MET A 79 -17.85 -6.26 -0.87
C MET A 79 -19.09 -5.44 -1.29
N SER A 80 -18.90 -4.26 -1.89
CA SER A 80 -20.01 -3.46 -2.41
C SER A 80 -20.74 -4.17 -3.56
N GLY A 81 -20.00 -4.81 -4.47
CA GLY A 81 -20.58 -5.62 -5.54
C GLY A 81 -21.36 -6.82 -5.01
N ASP A 82 -20.76 -7.57 -4.07
CA ASP A 82 -21.39 -8.73 -3.43
C ASP A 82 -22.65 -8.33 -2.64
N ALA A 83 -22.64 -7.17 -1.98
CA ALA A 83 -23.80 -6.66 -1.26
C ALA A 83 -24.96 -6.31 -2.22
N ALA A 84 -24.66 -5.72 -3.37
CA ALA A 84 -25.66 -5.44 -4.40
C ALA A 84 -26.26 -6.73 -4.99
N ALA A 85 -25.40 -7.70 -5.35
CA ALA A 85 -25.84 -9.00 -5.85
C ALA A 85 -26.69 -9.76 -4.81
N LEU A 86 -26.32 -9.69 -3.52
CA LEU A 86 -27.10 -10.26 -2.44
C LEU A 86 -28.47 -9.59 -2.29
N ALA A 87 -28.57 -8.28 -2.47
CA ALA A 87 -29.84 -7.56 -2.45
C ALA A 87 -30.74 -8.00 -3.61
N ASP A 88 -30.17 -8.17 -4.80
CA ASP A 88 -30.88 -8.67 -5.99
C ASP A 88 -31.43 -10.07 -5.76
N LEU A 89 -30.60 -10.99 -5.27
CA LEU A 89 -31.03 -12.35 -4.92
C LEU A 89 -32.12 -12.36 -3.85
N GLN A 90 -32.06 -11.46 -2.86
CA GLN A 90 -33.10 -11.34 -1.84
C GLN A 90 -34.43 -10.86 -2.41
N ARG A 91 -34.42 -9.95 -3.39
CA ARG A 91 -35.63 -9.54 -4.13
C ARG A 91 -36.20 -10.69 -4.94
N GLN A 92 -35.37 -11.37 -5.73
CA GLN A 92 -35.78 -12.54 -6.53
C GLN A 92 -36.38 -13.65 -5.65
N ARG A 93 -35.76 -13.92 -4.49
CA ARG A 93 -36.28 -14.85 -3.49
C ARG A 93 -37.66 -14.43 -2.99
N GLY A 94 -37.87 -13.14 -2.71
CA GLY A 94 -39.16 -12.61 -2.27
C GLY A 94 -40.25 -12.82 -3.31
N GLU A 95 -39.96 -12.51 -4.57
CA GLU A 95 -40.88 -12.72 -5.69
C GLU A 95 -41.20 -14.21 -5.92
N LEU A 96 -40.18 -15.09 -5.89
CA LEU A 96 -40.38 -16.54 -6.00
C LEU A 96 -41.23 -17.08 -4.86
N ARG A 97 -40.99 -16.65 -3.61
CA ARG A 97 -41.82 -17.04 -2.46
C ARG A 97 -43.27 -16.62 -2.63
N ALA A 98 -43.52 -15.42 -3.13
CA ALA A 98 -44.87 -14.94 -3.41
C ALA A 98 -45.56 -15.79 -4.50
N ARG A 99 -44.86 -16.07 -5.62
CA ARG A 99 -45.38 -16.95 -6.70
C ARG A 99 -45.70 -18.35 -6.19
N VAL A 100 -44.76 -18.97 -5.46
CA VAL A 100 -44.95 -20.29 -4.84
C VAL A 100 -46.15 -20.31 -3.90
N ALA A 101 -46.35 -19.26 -3.09
CA ALA A 101 -47.49 -19.16 -2.19
C ALA A 101 -48.82 -19.10 -2.96
N THR A 102 -48.89 -18.26 -4.01
CA THR A 102 -50.07 -18.17 -4.88
C THR A 102 -50.38 -19.51 -5.56
N HIS A 103 -49.40 -20.14 -6.19
CA HIS A 103 -49.60 -21.44 -6.86
C HIS A 103 -49.97 -22.57 -5.88
N LYS A 104 -49.44 -22.55 -4.64
CA LYS A 104 -49.85 -23.48 -3.59
C LYS A 104 -51.32 -23.29 -3.19
N ASP A 105 -51.77 -22.06 -3.02
CA ASP A 105 -53.17 -21.79 -2.67
C ASP A 105 -54.14 -22.18 -3.79
N GLU A 106 -53.80 -21.86 -5.04
CA GLU A 106 -54.57 -22.29 -6.23
C GLU A 106 -54.67 -23.81 -6.32
N LEU A 107 -53.54 -24.51 -6.17
CA LEU A 107 -53.52 -25.97 -6.20
C LEU A 107 -54.31 -26.57 -5.03
N ALA A 108 -54.21 -25.99 -3.83
CA ALA A 108 -54.97 -26.42 -2.66
C ALA A 108 -56.49 -26.28 -2.86
N LYS A 109 -56.94 -25.18 -3.50
CA LYS A 109 -58.35 -24.99 -3.90
C LYS A 109 -58.80 -26.05 -4.90
N LEU A 110 -57.97 -26.32 -5.92
CA LEU A 110 -58.27 -27.36 -6.91
C LEU A 110 -58.37 -28.75 -6.28
N VAL A 111 -57.45 -29.10 -5.36
CA VAL A 111 -57.47 -30.39 -4.66
C VAL A 111 -58.72 -30.54 -3.79
N ARG A 112 -59.09 -29.50 -3.03
CA ARG A 112 -60.33 -29.48 -2.22
C ARG A 112 -61.58 -29.64 -3.08
N ALA A 113 -61.66 -28.92 -4.21
CA ALA A 113 -62.78 -29.03 -5.15
C ALA A 113 -62.90 -30.45 -5.74
N ALA A 114 -61.79 -31.06 -6.14
CA ALA A 114 -61.79 -32.43 -6.65
C ALA A 114 -62.20 -33.46 -5.59
N TYR A 115 -61.79 -33.27 -4.33
CA TYR A 115 -62.22 -34.11 -3.22
C TYR A 115 -63.74 -34.01 -2.99
N ALA A 116 -64.29 -32.79 -2.97
CA ALA A 116 -65.72 -32.55 -2.81
C ALA A 116 -66.57 -33.17 -3.94
N GLN A 117 -66.03 -33.25 -5.16
CA GLN A 117 -66.73 -33.81 -6.32
C GLN A 117 -66.75 -35.36 -6.35
N GLY A 118 -65.87 -36.01 -5.57
CA GLY A 118 -65.79 -37.46 -5.44
C GLY A 118 -65.08 -38.16 -6.60
N GLY A 119 -64.16 -39.09 -6.30
CA GLY A 119 -63.24 -39.71 -7.27
C GLY A 119 -63.89 -40.50 -8.42
N ALA A 120 -65.18 -40.85 -8.32
CA ALA A 120 -65.91 -41.60 -9.33
C ALA A 120 -66.85 -40.73 -10.19
N ALA A 121 -66.85 -39.40 -10.06
CA ALA A 121 -67.78 -38.55 -10.82
C ALA A 121 -67.75 -38.78 -12.36
N PRO A 122 -66.58 -38.93 -13.01
CA PRO A 122 -66.53 -39.24 -14.45
C PRO A 122 -67.07 -40.65 -14.78
N LEU A 123 -66.76 -41.64 -13.94
CA LEU A 123 -67.23 -43.03 -14.07
C LEU A 123 -68.76 -43.12 -13.90
N LYS A 124 -69.33 -42.37 -12.95
CA LYS A 124 -70.78 -42.29 -12.75
C LYS A 124 -71.49 -41.70 -13.98
N VAL A 125 -70.90 -40.70 -14.63
CA VAL A 125 -71.44 -40.11 -15.86
C VAL A 125 -71.35 -41.08 -17.05
N MET A 126 -70.30 -41.90 -17.14
CA MET A 126 -70.20 -42.95 -18.17
C MET A 126 -71.24 -44.06 -18.00
N LEU A 127 -71.60 -44.37 -16.74
CA LEU A 127 -72.56 -45.44 -16.43
C LEU A 127 -74.03 -44.98 -16.55
N ALA A 128 -74.28 -43.66 -16.53
CA ALA A 128 -75.59 -43.10 -16.81
C ALA A 128 -75.81 -43.03 -18.34
N GLN A 129 -76.32 -44.12 -18.93
CA GLN A 129 -76.37 -44.34 -20.39
C GLN A 129 -77.34 -43.42 -21.17
N ASP A 130 -78.08 -42.52 -20.51
CA ASP A 130 -79.20 -41.80 -21.13
C ASP A 130 -78.80 -40.69 -22.11
N ARG A 131 -77.54 -40.20 -22.09
CA ARG A 131 -77.03 -39.14 -23.00
C ARG A 131 -75.52 -39.27 -23.32
N VAL A 132 -75.19 -40.11 -24.29
CA VAL A 132 -73.81 -40.41 -24.73
C VAL A 132 -73.00 -39.15 -25.14
N ALA A 133 -73.64 -38.17 -25.78
CA ALA A 133 -72.98 -36.93 -26.20
C ALA A 133 -72.53 -36.04 -25.02
N ASP A 134 -73.35 -35.96 -23.97
CA ASP A 134 -73.03 -35.20 -22.76
C ASP A 134 -71.89 -35.85 -21.96
N ALA A 135 -71.88 -37.19 -21.89
CA ALA A 135 -70.81 -37.94 -21.25
C ALA A 135 -69.44 -37.70 -21.92
N ASN A 136 -69.37 -37.70 -23.25
CA ASN A 136 -68.15 -37.40 -24.00
C ASN A 136 -67.63 -35.97 -23.74
N ARG A 137 -68.53 -34.99 -23.61
CA ARG A 137 -68.17 -33.60 -23.31
C ARG A 137 -67.56 -33.48 -21.90
N VAL A 138 -68.19 -34.11 -20.91
CA VAL A 138 -67.72 -34.13 -19.52
C VAL A 138 -66.34 -34.81 -19.41
N LEU A 139 -66.14 -35.95 -20.07
CA LEU A 139 -64.84 -36.65 -20.09
C LEU A 139 -63.73 -35.79 -20.71
N THR A 140 -64.06 -35.06 -21.78
CA THR A 140 -63.12 -34.17 -22.43
C THR A 140 -62.71 -33.02 -21.51
N TYR A 141 -63.67 -32.38 -20.83
CA TYR A 141 -63.38 -31.34 -19.84
C TYR A 141 -62.57 -31.88 -18.67
N HIS A 142 -62.90 -33.06 -18.15
CA HIS A 142 -62.12 -33.68 -17.08
C HIS A 142 -60.66 -33.89 -17.49
N ARG A 143 -60.42 -34.40 -18.71
CA ARG A 143 -59.06 -34.58 -19.25
C ARG A 143 -58.30 -33.26 -19.38
N TYR A 144 -58.94 -32.17 -19.79
CA TYR A 144 -58.31 -30.85 -19.82
C TYR A 144 -57.94 -30.35 -18.42
N VAL A 145 -58.84 -30.49 -17.44
CA VAL A 145 -58.58 -30.10 -16.05
C VAL A 145 -57.44 -30.91 -15.44
N GLN A 146 -57.38 -32.23 -15.69
CA GLN A 146 -56.28 -33.06 -15.19
C GLN A 146 -54.94 -32.66 -15.82
N ARG A 147 -54.91 -32.39 -17.13
CA ARG A 147 -53.70 -31.88 -17.80
C ARG A 147 -53.23 -30.55 -17.23
N ASP A 148 -54.15 -29.62 -16.97
CA ASP A 148 -53.82 -28.33 -16.35
C ASP A 148 -53.28 -28.51 -14.93
N ARG A 149 -53.87 -29.40 -14.13
CA ARG A 149 -53.36 -29.74 -12.79
C ARG A 149 -51.94 -30.29 -12.84
N THR A 150 -51.65 -31.25 -13.71
CA THR A 150 -50.29 -31.80 -13.86
C THR A 150 -49.30 -30.70 -14.27
N ARG A 151 -49.68 -29.82 -15.19
CA ARG A 151 -48.86 -28.66 -15.59
C ARG A 151 -48.57 -27.73 -14.41
N ARG A 152 -49.58 -27.39 -13.61
CA ARG A 152 -49.42 -26.54 -12.41
C ARG A 152 -48.51 -27.17 -11.37
N ILE A 153 -48.61 -28.47 -11.13
CA ILE A 153 -47.71 -29.20 -10.23
C ILE A 153 -46.27 -29.10 -10.76
N ALA A 154 -46.06 -29.35 -12.05
CA ALA A 154 -44.73 -29.25 -12.65
C ALA A 154 -44.13 -27.83 -12.51
N VAL A 155 -44.92 -26.78 -12.78
CA VAL A 155 -44.49 -25.38 -12.59
C VAL A 155 -44.14 -25.11 -11.13
N LEU A 156 -45.00 -25.50 -10.18
CA LEU A 156 -44.74 -25.32 -8.75
C LEU A 156 -43.48 -26.06 -8.30
N THR A 157 -43.24 -27.28 -8.80
CA THR A 157 -42.02 -28.03 -8.52
C THR A 157 -40.78 -27.29 -9.03
N GLN A 158 -40.82 -26.74 -10.25
CA GLN A 158 -39.72 -25.95 -10.80
C GLN A 158 -39.47 -24.67 -10.00
N GLU A 159 -40.51 -23.96 -9.58
CA GLU A 159 -40.38 -22.76 -8.76
C GLU A 159 -39.81 -23.06 -7.36
N LEU A 160 -40.18 -24.19 -6.75
CA LEU A 160 -39.62 -24.63 -5.47
C LEU A 160 -38.13 -24.97 -5.61
N GLN A 161 -37.73 -25.63 -6.70
CA GLN A 161 -36.32 -25.90 -7.00
C GLN A 161 -35.53 -24.61 -7.23
N ALA A 162 -36.08 -23.66 -8.00
CA ALA A 162 -35.47 -22.36 -8.20
C ALA A 162 -35.33 -21.57 -6.88
N LEU A 163 -36.36 -21.62 -6.02
CA LEU A 163 -36.32 -20.99 -4.72
C LEU A 163 -35.23 -21.58 -3.81
N ASP A 164 -35.13 -22.90 -3.73
CA ASP A 164 -34.07 -23.59 -2.96
C ASP A 164 -32.67 -23.22 -3.48
N ALA A 165 -32.48 -23.16 -4.80
CA ALA A 165 -31.22 -22.71 -5.40
C ALA A 165 -30.87 -21.27 -5.01
N VAL A 166 -31.82 -20.34 -5.12
CA VAL A 166 -31.62 -18.93 -4.72
C VAL A 166 -31.35 -18.81 -3.22
N GLU A 167 -32.02 -19.59 -2.38
CA GLU A 167 -31.80 -19.59 -0.93
C GLU A 167 -30.40 -20.06 -0.55
N ARG A 168 -29.89 -21.11 -1.22
CA ARG A 168 -28.50 -21.56 -1.06
C ARG A 168 -27.50 -20.50 -1.52
N GLU A 169 -27.74 -19.86 -2.66
CA GLU A 169 -26.85 -18.79 -3.13
C GLU A 169 -26.85 -17.60 -2.17
N VAL A 170 -28.01 -17.19 -1.65
CA VAL A 170 -28.12 -16.13 -0.63
C VAL A 170 -27.31 -16.49 0.63
N ALA A 171 -27.39 -17.74 1.10
CA ALA A 171 -26.62 -18.19 2.26
C ALA A 171 -25.11 -18.16 2.00
N GLN A 172 -24.68 -18.65 0.83
CA GLN A 172 -23.27 -18.63 0.41
C GLN A 172 -22.73 -17.20 0.32
N ARG A 173 -23.45 -16.30 -0.38
CA ARG A 173 -23.07 -14.89 -0.53
C ARG A 173 -22.98 -14.17 0.81
N ARG A 174 -23.89 -14.45 1.75
CA ARG A 174 -23.82 -13.90 3.11
C ARG A 174 -22.56 -14.35 3.85
N SER A 175 -22.21 -15.64 3.76
CA SER A 175 -21.00 -16.18 4.37
C SER A 175 -19.73 -15.59 3.75
N SER A 176 -19.69 -15.45 2.42
CA SER A 176 -18.58 -14.79 1.72
C SER A 176 -18.44 -13.32 2.13
N LEU A 177 -19.55 -12.59 2.24
CA LEU A 177 -19.53 -11.19 2.66
C LEU A 177 -19.02 -11.03 4.09
N GLU A 178 -19.40 -11.92 5.00
CA GLU A 178 -18.89 -11.89 6.38
C GLU A 178 -17.39 -12.21 6.44
N SER A 179 -16.93 -13.19 5.64
CA SER A 179 -15.51 -13.48 5.51
C SER A 179 -14.72 -12.28 4.96
N ALA A 180 -15.27 -11.59 3.97
CA ALA A 180 -14.68 -10.38 3.41
C ALA A 180 -14.63 -9.24 4.44
N ARG A 181 -15.65 -9.08 5.30
CA ARG A 181 -15.63 -8.10 6.42
C ARG A 181 -14.53 -8.40 7.42
N MET A 182 -14.29 -9.67 7.76
CA MET A 182 -13.19 -10.04 8.64
C MET A 182 -11.84 -9.70 8.00
N GLN A 183 -11.66 -9.98 6.71
CA GLN A 183 -10.46 -9.60 5.96
C GLN A 183 -10.27 -8.08 5.90
N GLN A 184 -11.34 -7.31 5.67
CA GLN A 184 -11.31 -5.85 5.67
C GLN A 184 -10.82 -5.30 7.03
N ARG A 185 -11.32 -5.84 8.15
CA ARG A 185 -10.87 -5.44 9.49
C ARG A 185 -9.39 -5.72 9.70
N GLN A 186 -8.89 -6.88 9.26
CA GLN A 186 -7.46 -7.21 9.33
C GLN A 186 -6.62 -6.26 8.46
N GLN A 187 -7.10 -5.93 7.25
CA GLN A 187 -6.44 -4.97 6.35
C GLN A 187 -6.41 -3.55 6.92
N LEU A 188 -7.47 -3.12 7.62
CA LEU A 188 -7.52 -1.83 8.32
C LEU A 188 -6.48 -1.77 9.44
N VAL A 189 -6.41 -2.80 10.29
CA VAL A 189 -5.40 -2.89 11.35
C VAL A 189 -3.99 -2.84 10.76
N LYS A 190 -3.73 -3.60 9.69
CA LYS A 190 -2.44 -3.57 8.99
C LYS A 190 -2.12 -2.19 8.43
N LEU A 191 -3.07 -1.53 7.77
CA LEU A 191 -2.88 -0.19 7.22
C LEU A 191 -2.57 0.84 8.33
N GLU A 192 -3.23 0.74 9.49
CA GLU A 192 -2.94 1.58 10.63
C GLU A 192 -1.53 1.33 11.19
N GLN A 193 -1.12 0.07 11.30
CA GLN A 193 0.25 -0.29 11.71
C GLN A 193 1.29 0.28 10.73
N ASP A 194 1.09 0.11 9.43
CA ASP A 194 1.98 0.64 8.39
C ASP A 194 2.06 2.17 8.46
N ARG A 195 0.92 2.86 8.67
CA ARG A 195 0.87 4.32 8.84
C ARG A 195 1.59 4.79 10.10
N ARG A 196 1.48 4.06 11.21
CA ARG A 196 2.21 4.36 12.45
C ARG A 196 3.72 4.16 12.26
N ALA A 197 4.13 3.05 11.64
CA ALA A 197 5.54 2.79 11.32
C ALA A 197 6.12 3.91 10.44
N ARG A 198 5.37 4.34 9.43
CA ARG A 198 5.72 5.50 8.59
C ARG A 198 5.90 6.78 9.41
N ALA A 199 4.94 7.11 10.27
CA ALA A 199 4.99 8.33 11.08
C ALA A 199 6.22 8.34 12.01
N THR A 200 6.51 7.20 12.66
CA THR A 200 7.70 7.05 13.51
C THR A 200 8.99 7.21 12.69
N LEU A 201 9.07 6.56 11.52
CA LEU A 201 10.24 6.67 10.65
C LEU A 201 10.44 8.11 10.16
N VAL A 202 9.39 8.80 9.74
CA VAL A 202 9.46 10.21 9.31
C VAL A 202 9.96 11.09 10.46
N ALA A 203 9.43 10.92 11.68
CA ALA A 203 9.89 11.68 12.84
C ALA A 203 11.38 11.41 13.18
N GLU A 204 11.82 10.16 13.11
CA GLU A 204 13.22 9.78 13.31
C GLU A 204 14.13 10.40 12.22
N LEU A 205 13.70 10.32 10.96
CA LEU A 205 14.44 10.88 9.82
C LEU A 205 14.52 12.40 9.89
N ASP A 206 13.44 13.09 10.25
CA ASP A 206 13.42 14.56 10.38
C ASP A 206 14.40 15.04 11.45
N SER A 207 14.43 14.38 12.60
CA SER A 207 15.40 14.67 13.67
C SER A 207 16.83 14.49 13.17
N ARG A 208 17.14 13.33 12.56
CA ARG A 208 18.47 13.04 12.02
C ARG A 208 18.86 13.99 10.88
N TYR A 209 17.94 14.38 10.01
CA TYR A 209 18.22 15.30 8.91
C TYR A 209 18.58 16.69 9.39
N ARG A 210 17.92 17.19 10.44
CA ARG A 210 18.27 18.50 11.04
C ARG A 210 19.70 18.48 11.58
N ASP A 211 20.08 17.44 12.31
CA ASP A 211 21.43 17.28 12.86
C ASP A 211 22.47 17.16 11.72
N ARG A 212 22.19 16.31 10.72
CA ARG A 212 23.08 16.09 9.58
C ARG A 212 23.26 17.34 8.73
N ARG A 213 22.20 18.11 8.48
CA ARG A 213 22.26 19.38 7.73
C ARG A 213 23.17 20.38 8.44
N SER A 214 23.11 20.44 9.77
CA SER A 214 24.00 21.30 10.55
C SER A 214 25.47 20.87 10.44
N ARG A 215 25.75 19.55 10.52
CA ARG A 215 27.10 18.98 10.31
C ARG A 215 27.63 19.22 8.90
N GLU A 216 26.81 18.98 7.87
CA GLU A 216 27.23 19.17 6.48
C GLU A 216 27.59 20.64 6.21
N GLN A 217 26.84 21.59 6.77
CA GLN A 217 27.17 23.01 6.68
C GLN A 217 28.45 23.38 7.44
N ALA A 218 28.75 22.73 8.56
CA ALA A 218 30.01 22.91 9.28
C ALA A 218 31.18 22.35 8.47
N LEU A 219 31.10 21.09 8.06
CA LEU A 219 32.09 20.41 7.20
C LEU A 219 32.34 21.16 5.89
N GLY A 220 31.31 21.73 5.27
CA GLY A 220 31.46 22.55 4.06
C GLY A 220 32.16 23.89 4.29
N ARG A 221 32.01 24.49 5.48
CA ARG A 221 32.77 25.69 5.89
C ARG A 221 34.22 25.33 6.19
N ASP A 222 34.44 24.22 6.90
CA ASP A 222 35.76 23.74 7.27
C ASP A 222 36.57 23.36 6.03
N ALA A 223 36.00 22.60 5.09
CA ALA A 223 36.62 22.26 3.81
C ALA A 223 37.08 23.51 3.04
N LYS A 224 36.20 24.53 2.92
CA LYS A 224 36.55 25.80 2.25
C LYS A 224 37.69 26.52 2.96
N GLY A 225 37.69 26.55 4.29
CA GLY A 225 38.76 27.14 5.09
C GLY A 225 40.10 26.42 4.88
N LEU A 226 40.08 25.09 4.91
CA LEU A 226 41.26 24.25 4.69
C LEU A 226 41.79 24.35 3.25
N GLU A 227 40.94 24.42 2.24
CA GLU A 227 41.33 24.66 0.85
C GLU A 227 42.03 26.02 0.68
N GLN A 228 41.50 27.07 1.30
CA GLN A 228 42.13 28.40 1.30
C GLN A 228 43.48 28.38 2.01
N LEU A 229 43.58 27.70 3.16
CA LEU A 229 44.84 27.55 3.89
C LEU A 229 45.86 26.77 3.07
N LEU A 230 45.45 25.67 2.44
CA LEU A 230 46.29 24.86 1.56
C LEU A 230 46.84 25.71 0.39
N GLY A 231 45.99 26.55 -0.22
CA GLY A 231 46.38 27.49 -1.26
C GLY A 231 47.43 28.50 -0.77
N ARG A 232 47.23 29.09 0.41
CA ARG A 232 48.19 30.02 1.03
C ARG A 232 49.52 29.35 1.37
N LEU A 233 49.50 28.13 1.92
CA LEU A 233 50.70 27.36 2.25
C LEU A 233 51.51 26.99 0.99
N ARG A 234 50.83 26.57 -0.09
CA ARG A 234 51.48 26.31 -1.38
C ARG A 234 52.11 27.58 -1.96
N ALA A 235 51.40 28.70 -1.93
CA ALA A 235 51.91 29.98 -2.41
C ALA A 235 53.12 30.46 -1.58
N ALA A 236 53.08 30.29 -0.25
CA ALA A 236 54.20 30.63 0.64
C ALA A 236 55.42 29.74 0.39
N ALA A 237 55.22 28.43 0.21
CA ALA A 237 56.29 27.49 -0.13
C ALA A 237 56.95 27.84 -1.48
N ALA A 238 56.15 28.16 -2.51
CA ALA A 238 56.67 28.58 -3.82
C ALA A 238 57.48 29.89 -3.72
N ARG A 239 57.00 30.89 -2.97
CA ARG A 239 57.74 32.14 -2.72
C ARG A 239 59.07 31.90 -2.01
N ALA A 240 59.08 31.07 -0.97
CA ALA A 240 60.30 30.70 -0.26
C ALA A 240 61.32 30.00 -1.19
N GLU A 241 60.86 29.15 -2.11
CA GLU A 241 61.74 28.50 -3.10
C GLU A 241 62.34 29.51 -4.10
N THR A 242 61.53 30.44 -4.62
CA THR A 242 62.00 31.47 -5.56
C THR A 242 63.03 32.42 -4.92
N GLN A 243 62.81 32.83 -3.66
CA GLN A 243 63.74 33.67 -2.92
C GLN A 243 65.07 32.97 -2.66
N ARG A 244 65.07 31.66 -2.41
CA ARG A 244 66.29 30.86 -2.27
C ARG A 244 67.05 30.72 -3.58
N LYS A 245 66.38 30.45 -4.70
CA LYS A 245 67.03 30.42 -6.03
C LYS A 245 67.64 31.77 -6.38
N ALA A 246 66.98 32.87 -6.02
CA ALA A 246 67.52 34.22 -6.20
C ALA A 246 68.70 34.53 -5.27
N ALA A 247 68.66 34.08 -4.00
CA ALA A 247 69.77 34.24 -3.06
C ALA A 247 71.00 33.41 -3.48
N ALA A 248 70.81 32.14 -3.84
CA ALA A 248 71.88 31.28 -4.36
C ALA A 248 72.48 31.82 -5.67
N ALA A 249 71.66 32.40 -6.56
CA ALA A 249 72.15 33.05 -7.78
C ALA A 249 72.89 34.36 -7.49
N ARG A 250 72.57 35.09 -6.40
CA ARG A 250 73.31 36.28 -5.97
C ARG A 250 74.64 35.91 -5.32
N GLU A 251 74.68 34.89 -4.48
CA GLU A 251 75.91 34.35 -3.89
C GLU A 251 76.84 33.79 -4.98
N ALA A 252 76.32 33.05 -5.96
CA ALA A 252 77.09 32.55 -7.10
C ALA A 252 77.60 33.66 -8.05
N ARG A 253 76.98 34.85 -8.04
CA ARG A 253 77.44 36.04 -8.76
C ARG A 253 78.46 36.87 -7.96
N GLN A 254 78.48 36.75 -6.64
CA GLN A 254 79.44 37.41 -5.76
C GLN A 254 80.71 36.56 -5.53
N ALA A 255 80.65 35.26 -5.79
CA ALA A 255 81.78 34.33 -5.74
C ALA A 255 82.52 34.16 -7.09
N ARG A 256 82.21 34.98 -8.09
CA ARG A 256 82.93 35.12 -9.36
C ARG A 256 83.54 36.51 -9.44
#